data_AF-A0A7R6PLK6-F1
#
_entry.id   AF-A0A7R6PLK6-F1
#
_cell.length_a   1.000
_cell.length_b   1.000
_cell.length_c   1.000
_cell.angle_alpha   90.00
_cell.angle_beta   90.00
_cell.angle_gamma   90.00
#
_symmetry.space_group_name_H-M   'P 1'
#
loop_
_entity.id
_entity.type
_entity.pdbx_description
1 polymer ?
#
loop_
_entity_poly.entity_id
_entity_poly.type
_entity_poly.pdbx_seq_one_letter_code
_entity_poly.pdbx_strand_id
1 'polypeptide(L)'
;MFRKALFVLIMCVFSLYGFKSFAQNTLTKEQLKKKIQELQEQLEELQDDMDDLSDRVDKNEQHTVMDKINFSYELRSRADSIHYSDMRIMPDWASAMLQLWAFNRLAVPANQIGGTLYGEGSGYTFNPAFAQSYGQILQGMMSAMVQMGFVSANGFVDMNGNGQFDQYDMPSIAVNSLGVPYFSDKFGANDLALYQMMFNGIAPAIDNKDNSVMYSTRLRINMASQINENLKFMGRLAMYKTWGDGADMKFYNGQMTSMLMDGFDASVPTDDKLRVERAFFTYSGDNWHFSVGRRPSTDGLPMEYKNYSVVGGSPIATIINWQFDGLSLGFNLEDKLGIPGFTFKFCYGVGFESGWGNSYSVYPNPDIKDVHLAGFISNLYRTDKIRVTLSYAHAFDVTDGFTGTVVMPFTVNGVDINNDGKFDEYYLAANSGGYVSRLQPSNNIGDVDLVTLLVEGKYKNFQYFFSYSISSANPDGSSMNPMMVFWGKDALLNDNGGQEKHSGNAVWAGLIYDFENGSRVGIEYNHGSKYWFNFTGAEDNIVGSKAAVRGDVYEIYYIYPFFGQKFFLTTGYQHYDYEYTGSGTPLGAPKKIEDVTAFDTLMPVFDKIDNIYLSLTVRY
;
A
#
# COMPACT_ATOMS: atom_id res chain seq x y z
N MET A 1 5.32 -3.18 28.58
CA MET A 1 5.85 -2.26 29.62
C MET A 1 7.38 -2.12 29.59
N PHE A 2 8.16 -3.21 29.51
CA PHE A 2 9.64 -3.17 29.45
C PHE A 2 10.24 -2.42 28.23
N ARG A 3 9.57 -2.41 27.07
CA ARG A 3 10.07 -1.76 25.84
C ARG A 3 9.87 -0.23 25.81
N LYS A 4 8.75 0.28 26.35
CA LYS A 4 8.50 1.73 26.53
C LYS A 4 9.43 2.36 27.58
N ALA A 5 9.82 1.59 28.60
CA ALA A 5 10.75 2.05 29.66
C ALA A 5 12.18 2.28 29.15
N LEU A 6 12.65 1.52 28.16
CA LEU A 6 13.98 1.68 27.58
C LEU A 6 14.11 2.99 26.77
N PHE A 7 13.05 3.37 26.05
CA PHE A 7 12.98 4.62 25.29
C PHE A 7 13.00 5.86 26.20
N VAL A 8 12.26 5.81 27.31
CA VAL A 8 12.21 6.89 28.32
C VAL A 8 13.53 7.02 29.09
N LEU A 9 14.18 5.91 29.44
CA LEU A 9 15.45 5.94 30.18
C LEU A 9 16.58 6.58 29.36
N ILE A 10 16.59 6.36 28.04
CA ILE A 10 17.57 6.96 27.13
C ILE A 10 17.32 8.48 27.03
N MET A 11 16.06 8.92 26.91
CA MET A 11 15.70 10.35 26.86
C MET A 11 15.99 11.12 28.16
N CYS A 12 15.83 10.48 29.32
CA CYS A 12 16.12 11.10 30.62
C CYS A 12 17.62 11.33 30.87
N VAL A 13 18.50 10.50 30.31
CA VAL A 13 19.96 10.69 30.42
C VAL A 13 20.44 11.86 29.54
N PHE A 14 19.77 12.14 28.43
CA PHE A 14 20.12 13.26 27.53
C PHE A 14 19.62 14.64 28.00
N SER A 15 18.53 14.70 28.77
CA SER A 15 17.97 15.97 29.27
C SER A 15 18.73 16.58 30.47
N LEU A 16 19.49 15.77 31.20
CA LEU A 16 20.23 16.20 32.41
C LEU A 16 21.49 17.04 32.13
N TYR A 17 22.02 17.04 30.90
CA TYR A 17 23.19 17.85 30.52
C TYR A 17 22.84 19.24 29.98
N GLY A 18 21.58 19.49 29.60
CA GLY A 18 21.18 20.71 28.87
C GLY A 18 20.68 21.88 29.72
N PHE A 19 20.41 21.71 31.02
CA PHE A 19 19.55 22.63 31.78
C PHE A 19 20.19 23.28 33.04
N LYS A 20 21.53 23.43 33.06
CA LYS A 20 22.23 24.05 34.21
C LYS A 20 22.56 25.54 34.07
N SER A 21 22.10 26.23 33.03
CA SER A 21 22.37 27.65 32.84
C SER A 21 21.08 28.41 32.52
N PHE A 22 20.37 28.86 33.55
CA PHE A 22 19.73 30.19 33.60
C PHE A 22 19.05 30.37 34.96
N ALA A 23 19.63 31.21 35.82
CA ALA A 23 19.05 31.58 37.11
C ALA A 23 18.48 33.00 37.06
N GLN A 24 17.31 33.15 37.70
CA GLN A 24 16.46 34.33 37.82
C GLN A 24 17.12 35.52 38.55
N ASN A 25 16.58 36.73 38.32
CA ASN A 25 16.42 37.73 39.39
C ASN A 25 15.31 38.76 39.08
N THR A 26 14.48 39.03 40.10
CA THR A 26 13.24 39.84 40.02
C THR A 26 13.46 41.20 40.68
N LEU A 27 13.09 42.31 40.00
CA LEU A 27 13.24 43.70 40.50
C LEU A 27 11.97 44.24 41.18
N THR A 28 12.13 45.27 42.03
CA THR A 28 11.11 45.87 42.90
C THR A 28 10.27 46.99 42.25
N LYS A 29 9.16 47.36 42.90
CA LYS A 29 8.02 48.13 42.35
C LYS A 29 8.30 49.59 41.92
N GLU A 30 9.30 50.27 42.49
CA GLU A 30 9.72 51.61 42.03
C GLU A 30 10.63 51.57 40.80
N GLN A 31 11.44 50.52 40.67
CA GLN A 31 12.20 50.25 39.43
C GLN A 31 11.25 49.87 38.29
N LEU A 32 10.10 49.26 38.62
CA LEU A 32 9.05 48.92 37.66
C LEU A 32 8.41 50.16 37.01
N LYS A 33 8.16 51.24 37.76
CA LYS A 33 7.53 52.46 37.20
C LYS A 33 8.47 53.25 36.31
N LYS A 34 9.75 53.35 36.67
CA LYS A 34 10.77 54.00 35.84
C LYS A 34 11.07 53.16 34.59
N LYS A 35 11.12 51.83 34.73
CA LYS A 35 11.19 50.90 33.60
C LYS A 35 9.96 50.95 32.70
N ILE A 36 8.73 51.10 33.19
CA ILE A 36 7.54 51.15 32.33
C ILE A 36 7.58 52.36 31.39
N GLN A 37 8.12 53.49 31.86
CA GLN A 37 8.21 54.70 31.05
C GLN A 37 9.38 54.64 30.04
N GLU A 38 10.55 54.13 30.45
CA GLU A 38 11.65 53.81 29.53
C GLU A 38 11.29 52.68 28.53
N LEU A 39 10.48 51.71 28.96
CA LEU A 39 9.99 50.61 28.10
C LEU A 39 8.97 51.09 27.08
N GLN A 40 8.22 52.16 27.34
CA GLN A 40 7.26 52.71 26.38
C GLN A 40 7.96 53.48 25.25
N GLU A 41 8.97 54.29 25.58
CA GLU A 41 9.85 54.91 24.56
C GLU A 41 10.67 53.86 23.80
N GLN A 42 11.22 52.86 24.51
CA GLN A 42 11.90 51.74 23.87
C GLN A 42 10.95 50.87 23.03
N LEU A 43 9.65 50.78 23.34
CA LEU A 43 8.67 50.01 22.55
C LEU A 43 8.36 50.67 21.21
N GLU A 44 8.35 52.00 21.16
CA GLU A 44 8.10 52.76 19.93
C GLU A 44 9.35 52.73 19.03
N GLU A 45 10.55 52.86 19.61
CA GLU A 45 11.83 52.68 18.90
C GLU A 45 12.06 51.22 18.50
N LEU A 46 11.68 50.24 19.34
CA LEU A 46 11.71 48.80 19.01
C LEU A 46 10.64 48.41 18.00
N GLN A 47 9.54 49.14 17.83
CA GLN A 47 8.55 48.85 16.80
C GLN A 47 9.05 49.28 15.41
N ASP A 48 9.64 50.48 15.30
CA ASP A 48 10.30 50.93 14.07
C ASP A 48 11.55 50.07 13.76
N ASP A 49 12.36 49.74 14.77
CA ASP A 49 13.46 48.79 14.61
C ASP A 49 12.95 47.37 14.37
N MET A 50 11.78 46.94 14.87
CA MET A 50 11.21 45.62 14.58
C MET A 50 10.65 45.54 13.17
N ASP A 51 10.14 46.62 12.58
CA ASP A 51 9.67 46.61 11.20
C ASP A 51 10.86 46.65 10.21
N ASP A 52 11.91 47.45 10.51
CA ASP A 52 13.16 47.45 9.71
C ASP A 52 14.00 46.18 9.97
N LEU A 53 14.03 45.66 11.21
CA LEU A 53 14.54 44.31 11.48
C LEU A 53 13.64 43.27 10.85
N SER A 54 12.31 43.35 10.84
CA SER A 54 11.45 42.33 10.20
C SER A 54 11.70 42.30 8.70
N ASP A 55 11.85 43.44 8.02
CA ASP A 55 12.20 43.48 6.61
C ASP A 55 13.65 43.03 6.34
N ARG A 56 14.59 43.33 7.24
CA ARG A 56 15.99 42.88 7.15
C ARG A 56 16.22 41.45 7.65
N VAL A 57 15.39 40.93 8.54
CA VAL A 57 15.36 39.57 9.10
C VAL A 57 14.57 38.71 8.15
N ASP A 58 13.52 39.16 7.47
CA ASP A 58 12.91 38.36 6.41
C ASP A 58 13.86 38.22 5.21
N LYS A 59 14.58 39.29 4.82
CA LYS A 59 15.64 39.18 3.80
C LYS A 59 16.88 38.43 4.30
N ASN A 60 17.42 38.75 5.48
CA ASN A 60 18.63 38.09 5.98
C ASN A 60 18.35 36.70 6.55
N GLU A 61 17.19 36.37 7.10
CA GLU A 61 16.78 35.01 7.49
C GLU A 61 16.39 34.20 6.27
N GLN A 62 15.74 34.76 5.23
CA GLN A 62 15.66 34.02 3.96
C GLN A 62 17.06 33.71 3.44
N HIS A 63 17.99 34.66 3.43
CA HIS A 63 19.37 34.39 3.04
C HIS A 63 20.09 33.44 4.01
N THR A 64 19.91 33.56 5.34
CA THR A 64 20.61 32.75 6.36
C THR A 64 20.04 31.34 6.48
N VAL A 65 18.74 31.13 6.25
CA VAL A 65 18.09 29.81 6.20
C VAL A 65 18.41 29.13 4.87
N MET A 66 18.42 29.86 3.75
CA MET A 66 18.84 29.33 2.44
C MET A 66 20.36 29.04 2.39
N ASP A 67 21.18 29.78 3.15
CA ASP A 67 22.61 29.48 3.33
C ASP A 67 22.86 28.20 4.17
N LYS A 68 21.86 27.76 4.94
CA LYS A 68 21.93 26.57 5.80
C LYS A 68 21.27 25.35 5.18
N ILE A 69 20.33 25.51 4.25
CA ILE A 69 19.60 24.41 3.61
C ILE A 69 19.79 24.48 2.08
N ASN A 70 20.48 23.48 1.54
CA ASN A 70 20.58 23.28 0.10
C ASN A 70 19.30 22.64 -0.43
N PHE A 71 18.63 23.33 -1.34
CA PHE A 71 17.49 22.80 -2.09
C PHE A 71 17.93 22.29 -3.46
N SER A 72 17.33 21.18 -3.86
CA SER A 72 17.49 20.53 -5.15
C SER A 72 16.13 20.06 -5.63
N TYR A 73 15.95 19.86 -6.93
CA TYR A 73 14.68 19.35 -7.46
C TYR A 73 14.88 18.25 -8.49
N GLU A 74 13.88 17.39 -8.62
CA GLU A 74 13.72 16.44 -9.72
C GLU A 74 12.26 16.55 -10.21
N LEU A 75 12.08 16.90 -11.48
CA LEU A 75 10.79 16.90 -12.14
C LEU A 75 10.80 15.85 -13.24
N ARG A 76 9.84 14.94 -13.20
CA ARG A 76 9.60 13.94 -14.24
C ARG A 76 8.20 14.09 -14.80
N SER A 77 8.10 14.16 -16.13
CA SER A 77 6.84 13.91 -16.84
C SER A 77 6.95 12.56 -17.54
N ARG A 78 5.90 11.74 -17.43
CA ARG A 78 5.87 10.36 -17.93
C ARG A 78 4.56 10.08 -18.65
N ALA A 79 4.63 9.31 -19.71
CA ALA A 79 3.52 8.73 -20.43
C ALA A 79 3.64 7.21 -20.41
N ASP A 80 2.55 6.50 -20.13
CA ASP A 80 2.47 5.04 -20.07
C ASP A 80 1.30 4.57 -20.94
N SER A 81 1.54 3.59 -21.82
CA SER A 81 0.52 2.86 -22.57
C SER A 81 0.42 1.48 -21.95
N ILE A 82 -0.71 1.17 -21.32
CA ILE A 82 -0.89 -0.04 -20.52
C ILE A 82 -1.94 -0.93 -21.18
N HIS A 83 -1.57 -2.17 -21.47
CA HIS A 83 -2.44 -3.19 -22.05
C HIS A 83 -2.54 -4.37 -21.08
N TYR A 84 -3.76 -4.68 -20.66
CA TYR A 84 -4.07 -5.82 -19.82
C TYR A 84 -4.66 -6.92 -20.70
N SER A 85 -4.01 -8.08 -20.67
CA SER A 85 -4.47 -9.26 -21.41
C SER A 85 -4.88 -10.36 -20.44
N ASP A 86 -5.89 -11.12 -20.86
CA ASP A 86 -6.37 -12.31 -20.17
C ASP A 86 -6.80 -12.03 -18.71
N MET A 87 -7.30 -10.83 -18.40
CA MET A 87 -7.75 -10.54 -17.04
C MET A 87 -8.91 -11.46 -16.65
N ARG A 88 -8.88 -11.97 -15.42
CA ARG A 88 -10.01 -12.70 -14.84
C ARG A 88 -10.89 -11.70 -14.10
N ILE A 89 -12.13 -11.60 -14.53
CA ILE A 89 -13.13 -10.71 -13.93
C ILE A 89 -14.39 -11.50 -13.60
N MET A 90 -15.20 -10.93 -12.70
CA MET A 90 -16.51 -11.48 -12.42
C MET A 90 -17.38 -11.44 -13.70
N PRO A 91 -18.01 -12.55 -14.11
CA PRO A 91 -18.92 -12.56 -15.26
C PRO A 91 -20.05 -11.54 -15.10
N ASP A 92 -20.53 -10.97 -16.21
CA ASP A 92 -21.55 -9.91 -16.22
C ASP A 92 -22.77 -10.22 -15.36
N TRP A 93 -23.28 -11.45 -15.47
CA TRP A 93 -24.44 -11.90 -14.69
C TRP A 93 -24.15 -11.93 -13.18
N ALA A 94 -22.96 -12.37 -12.77
CA ALA A 94 -22.56 -12.46 -11.37
C ALA A 94 -22.30 -11.06 -10.80
N SER A 95 -21.71 -10.16 -11.60
CA SER A 95 -21.54 -8.75 -11.26
C SER A 95 -22.90 -8.05 -11.09
N ALA A 96 -23.84 -8.27 -12.01
CA ALA A 96 -25.21 -7.74 -11.92
C ALA A 96 -25.93 -8.30 -10.68
N MET A 97 -25.75 -9.59 -10.37
CA MET A 97 -26.31 -10.23 -9.19
C MET A 97 -25.78 -9.60 -7.91
N LEU A 98 -24.46 -9.44 -7.78
CA LEU A 98 -23.82 -8.81 -6.62
C LEU A 98 -24.24 -7.35 -6.44
N GLN A 99 -24.35 -6.59 -7.53
CA GLN A 99 -24.85 -5.21 -7.48
C GLN A 99 -26.28 -5.17 -6.96
N LEU A 100 -27.21 -5.92 -7.57
CA LEU A 100 -28.60 -5.96 -7.13
C LEU A 100 -28.72 -6.45 -5.68
N TRP A 101 -27.89 -7.40 -5.27
CA TRP A 101 -27.84 -7.88 -3.88
C TRP A 101 -27.40 -6.75 -2.93
N ALA A 102 -26.32 -6.04 -3.24
CA ALA A 102 -25.81 -4.93 -2.45
C ALA A 102 -26.77 -3.72 -2.38
N PHE A 103 -27.72 -3.62 -3.33
CA PHE A 103 -28.82 -2.64 -3.28
C PHE A 103 -30.09 -3.15 -2.59
N ASN A 104 -30.09 -4.37 -2.05
CA ASN A 104 -31.28 -5.05 -1.52
C ASN A 104 -32.42 -5.14 -2.55
N ARG A 105 -32.07 -5.42 -3.81
CA ARG A 105 -32.98 -5.46 -4.96
C ARG A 105 -32.95 -6.77 -5.73
N LEU A 106 -32.10 -7.72 -5.34
CA LEU A 106 -32.02 -9.02 -5.99
C LEU A 106 -33.19 -9.92 -5.59
N ALA A 107 -33.51 -10.01 -4.30
CA ALA A 107 -34.73 -10.64 -3.81
C ALA A 107 -35.84 -9.59 -3.68
N VAL A 108 -36.99 -9.82 -4.31
CA VAL A 108 -38.15 -8.91 -4.28
C VAL A 108 -39.41 -9.65 -3.82
N PRO A 109 -40.35 -8.98 -3.12
CA PRO A 109 -41.61 -9.62 -2.75
C PRO A 109 -42.38 -10.10 -3.99
N ALA A 110 -42.90 -11.32 -3.94
CA ALA A 110 -43.67 -11.95 -5.01
C ALA A 110 -44.85 -11.10 -5.51
N ASN A 111 -45.47 -10.36 -4.59
CA ASN A 111 -46.60 -9.48 -4.85
C ASN A 111 -46.20 -8.07 -5.31
N GLN A 112 -44.91 -7.73 -5.40
CA GLN A 112 -44.43 -6.41 -5.81
C GLN A 112 -43.37 -6.53 -6.92
N ILE A 113 -43.82 -6.41 -8.16
CA ILE A 113 -42.95 -6.42 -9.34
C ILE A 113 -42.76 -4.97 -9.82
N GLY A 114 -41.53 -4.46 -9.73
CA GLY A 114 -41.21 -3.09 -10.16
C GLY A 114 -41.98 -1.99 -9.42
N GLY A 115 -42.41 -2.27 -8.18
CA GLY A 115 -43.25 -1.36 -7.39
C GLY A 115 -44.76 -1.44 -7.68
N THR A 116 -45.18 -2.35 -8.57
CA THR A 116 -46.60 -2.59 -8.90
C THR A 116 -47.09 -3.85 -8.18
N LEU A 117 -48.25 -3.75 -7.52
CA LEU A 117 -48.89 -4.89 -6.86
C LEU A 117 -49.45 -5.86 -7.92
N TYR A 118 -49.01 -7.12 -7.90
CA TYR A 118 -49.46 -8.17 -8.83
C TYR A 118 -49.82 -9.45 -8.05
N GLY A 119 -51.08 -9.91 -8.16
CA GLY A 119 -51.53 -11.24 -7.68
C GLY A 119 -51.52 -11.50 -6.16
N GLU A 120 -52.07 -12.66 -5.78
CA GLU A 120 -52.03 -13.22 -4.41
C GLU A 120 -50.81 -14.16 -4.24
N GLY A 121 -49.59 -13.63 -4.40
CA GLY A 121 -48.34 -14.37 -4.18
C GLY A 121 -47.73 -14.08 -2.81
N SER A 122 -47.47 -15.12 -2.00
CA SER A 122 -46.70 -14.99 -0.75
C SER A 122 -45.26 -15.45 -0.93
N GLY A 123 -44.28 -14.66 -0.52
CA GLY A 123 -42.85 -15.01 -0.55
C GLY A 123 -42.00 -14.01 -1.34
N TYR A 124 -40.80 -14.45 -1.73
CA TYR A 124 -39.83 -13.62 -2.47
C TYR A 124 -39.38 -14.34 -3.73
N THR A 125 -39.06 -13.59 -4.78
CA THR A 125 -38.52 -14.09 -6.05
C THR A 125 -37.28 -13.31 -6.44
N PHE A 126 -36.54 -13.80 -7.44
CA PHE A 126 -35.49 -12.99 -8.05
C PHE A 126 -36.11 -11.75 -8.73
N ASN A 127 -35.31 -10.69 -8.80
CA ASN A 127 -35.62 -9.49 -9.54
C ASN A 127 -36.03 -9.84 -10.98
N PRO A 128 -37.21 -9.44 -11.45
CA PRO A 128 -37.69 -9.85 -12.78
C PRO A 128 -36.81 -9.38 -13.93
N ALA A 129 -36.17 -8.22 -13.83
CA ALA A 129 -35.25 -7.75 -14.87
C ALA A 129 -33.98 -8.62 -14.92
N PHE A 130 -33.47 -9.02 -13.76
CA PHE A 130 -32.34 -9.96 -13.66
C PHE A 130 -32.72 -11.33 -14.23
N ALA A 131 -33.87 -11.87 -13.82
CA ALA A 131 -34.34 -13.17 -14.25
C ALA A 131 -34.66 -13.23 -15.75
N GLN A 132 -35.18 -12.14 -16.33
CA GLN A 132 -35.39 -12.05 -17.77
C GLN A 132 -34.06 -11.96 -18.53
N SER A 133 -33.10 -11.18 -18.02
CA SER A 133 -31.80 -10.99 -18.68
C SER A 133 -30.90 -12.21 -18.59
N TYR A 134 -30.96 -12.95 -17.47
CA TYR A 134 -30.05 -14.06 -17.16
C TYR A 134 -30.78 -15.38 -16.85
N GLY A 135 -32.01 -15.54 -17.34
CA GLY A 135 -32.88 -16.67 -17.00
C GLY A 135 -32.29 -18.05 -17.31
N GLN A 136 -31.54 -18.18 -18.40
CA GLN A 136 -30.85 -19.44 -18.74
C GLN A 136 -29.78 -19.81 -17.71
N ILE A 137 -29.03 -18.82 -17.22
CA ILE A 137 -28.00 -19.02 -16.18
C ILE A 137 -28.67 -19.38 -14.86
N LEU A 138 -29.72 -18.64 -14.49
CA LEU A 138 -30.50 -18.93 -13.29
C LEU A 138 -31.10 -20.34 -13.32
N GLN A 139 -31.64 -20.78 -14.46
CA GLN A 139 -32.12 -22.15 -14.65
C GLN A 139 -31.00 -23.18 -14.51
N GLY A 140 -29.83 -22.93 -15.10
CA GLY A 140 -28.66 -23.81 -14.99
C GLY A 140 -28.13 -23.96 -13.56
N MET A 141 -28.27 -22.93 -12.73
CA MET A 141 -27.88 -22.93 -11.32
C MET A 141 -28.97 -23.47 -10.38
N MET A 142 -30.20 -23.62 -10.86
CA MET A 142 -31.38 -23.90 -10.03
C MET A 142 -31.22 -25.14 -9.16
N SER A 143 -30.69 -26.23 -9.71
CA SER A 143 -30.48 -27.48 -8.97
C SER A 143 -29.52 -27.30 -7.80
N ALA A 144 -28.40 -26.60 -8.03
CA ALA A 144 -27.43 -26.28 -6.99
C ALA A 144 -28.02 -25.33 -5.93
N MET A 145 -28.78 -24.31 -6.37
CA MET A 145 -29.44 -23.37 -5.46
C MET A 145 -30.49 -24.04 -4.58
N VAL A 146 -31.26 -24.99 -5.12
CA VAL A 146 -32.21 -25.81 -4.35
C VAL A 146 -31.48 -26.73 -3.39
N GLN A 147 -30.41 -27.39 -3.83
CA GLN A 147 -29.61 -28.28 -2.99
C GLN A 147 -28.95 -27.54 -1.81
N MET A 148 -28.50 -26.31 -2.04
CA MET A 148 -27.91 -25.44 -1.02
C MET A 148 -28.96 -24.68 -0.19
N GLY A 149 -30.24 -24.75 -0.56
CA GLY A 149 -31.34 -24.12 0.18
C GLY A 149 -31.56 -22.63 -0.10
N PHE A 150 -30.91 -22.04 -1.12
CA PHE A 150 -31.18 -20.66 -1.56
C PHE A 150 -32.57 -20.50 -2.19
N VAL A 151 -33.04 -21.55 -2.86
CA VAL A 151 -34.35 -21.60 -3.53
C VAL A 151 -35.16 -22.74 -2.92
N SER A 152 -36.47 -22.52 -2.74
CA SER A 152 -37.37 -23.55 -2.25
C SER A 152 -37.51 -24.70 -3.24
N ALA A 153 -37.36 -25.95 -2.77
CA ALA A 153 -37.42 -27.16 -3.61
C ALA A 153 -38.75 -27.36 -4.36
N ASN A 154 -39.85 -26.78 -3.86
CA ASN A 154 -41.21 -26.94 -4.41
C ASN A 154 -41.90 -25.61 -4.71
N GLY A 155 -41.21 -24.47 -4.61
CA GLY A 155 -41.85 -23.16 -4.64
C GLY A 155 -41.53 -22.40 -5.92
N PHE A 156 -42.49 -22.34 -6.83
CA PHE A 156 -42.56 -21.31 -7.85
C PHE A 156 -43.69 -20.35 -7.51
N VAL A 157 -43.49 -19.09 -7.87
CA VAL A 157 -44.50 -18.04 -7.72
C VAL A 157 -45.07 -17.75 -9.09
N ASP A 158 -46.37 -17.98 -9.24
CA ASP A 158 -47.13 -17.58 -10.41
C ASP A 158 -47.22 -16.05 -10.45
N MET A 159 -46.42 -15.47 -11.34
CA MET A 159 -46.35 -14.01 -11.49
C MET A 159 -47.49 -13.43 -12.32
N ASN A 160 -48.19 -14.23 -13.12
CA ASN A 160 -49.25 -13.73 -14.00
C ASN A 160 -50.66 -14.07 -13.49
N GLY A 161 -50.75 -14.88 -12.43
CA GLY A 161 -51.98 -15.23 -11.72
C GLY A 161 -52.91 -16.13 -12.52
N ASN A 162 -52.41 -16.85 -13.53
CA ASN A 162 -53.23 -17.71 -14.38
C ASN A 162 -53.43 -19.13 -13.82
N GLY A 163 -52.76 -19.47 -12.71
CA GLY A 163 -52.84 -20.75 -12.04
C GLY A 163 -52.25 -21.93 -12.84
N GLN A 164 -51.47 -21.65 -13.89
CA GLN A 164 -50.78 -22.63 -14.71
C GLN A 164 -49.27 -22.46 -14.56
N PHE A 165 -48.56 -23.58 -14.54
CA PHE A 165 -47.10 -23.54 -14.57
C PHE A 165 -46.62 -23.14 -15.97
N ASP A 166 -46.08 -21.93 -16.12
CA ASP A 166 -45.65 -21.36 -17.38
C ASP A 166 -44.33 -20.56 -17.28
N GLN A 167 -43.95 -19.92 -18.38
CA GLN A 167 -42.67 -19.19 -18.48
C GLN A 167 -42.59 -17.93 -17.61
N TYR A 168 -43.70 -17.49 -17.03
CA TYR A 168 -43.77 -16.34 -16.13
C TYR A 168 -43.63 -16.75 -14.66
N ASP A 169 -43.69 -18.05 -14.33
CA ASP A 169 -43.40 -18.54 -12.99
C ASP A 169 -41.95 -18.31 -12.58
N MET A 170 -41.77 -17.75 -11.39
CA MET A 170 -40.45 -17.43 -10.87
C MET A 170 -40.06 -18.34 -9.70
N PRO A 171 -38.79 -18.79 -9.64
CA PRO A 171 -38.29 -19.53 -8.48
C PRO A 171 -38.46 -18.71 -7.19
N SER A 172 -39.05 -19.32 -6.17
CA SER A 172 -39.18 -18.69 -4.86
C SER A 172 -37.88 -18.76 -4.07
N ILE A 173 -37.39 -17.60 -3.66
CA ILE A 173 -36.21 -17.45 -2.82
C ILE A 173 -36.59 -17.85 -1.39
N ALA A 174 -35.78 -18.74 -0.80
CA ALA A 174 -35.94 -19.17 0.58
C ALA A 174 -35.47 -18.09 1.57
N VAL A 175 -35.69 -18.32 2.86
CA VAL A 175 -35.18 -17.43 3.92
C VAL A 175 -33.86 -17.94 4.47
N ASN A 176 -32.99 -17.01 4.84
CA ASN A 176 -31.70 -17.28 5.47
C ASN A 176 -31.84 -17.56 6.98
N SER A 177 -30.72 -17.77 7.66
CA SER A 177 -30.72 -18.09 9.10
C SER A 177 -31.33 -17.00 10.01
N LEU A 178 -31.49 -15.78 9.51
CA LEU A 178 -32.08 -14.64 10.22
C LEU A 178 -33.57 -14.42 9.87
N GLY A 179 -34.17 -15.32 9.09
CA GLY A 179 -35.60 -15.26 8.72
C GLY A 179 -35.96 -14.21 7.67
N VAL A 180 -34.96 -13.58 7.05
CA VAL A 180 -35.13 -12.69 5.89
C VAL A 180 -34.76 -13.45 4.61
N PRO A 181 -35.15 -12.99 3.41
CA PRO A 181 -34.83 -13.69 2.16
C PRO A 181 -33.32 -13.85 1.97
N TYR A 182 -32.89 -14.98 1.42
CA TYR A 182 -31.55 -15.07 0.84
C TYR A 182 -31.37 -13.95 -0.20
N PHE A 183 -30.16 -13.41 -0.30
CA PHE A 183 -29.85 -12.24 -1.12
C PHE A 183 -30.58 -10.94 -0.75
N SER A 184 -31.06 -10.83 0.49
CA SER A 184 -31.29 -9.53 1.12
C SER A 184 -29.96 -8.91 1.57
N ASP A 185 -29.96 -7.62 1.88
CA ASP A 185 -28.79 -6.91 2.41
C ASP A 185 -28.27 -7.45 3.75
N LYS A 186 -29.01 -8.32 4.45
CA LYS A 186 -28.65 -8.87 5.76
C LYS A 186 -28.63 -10.40 5.76
N PHE A 187 -27.60 -11.01 6.33
CA PHE A 187 -27.48 -12.47 6.48
C PHE A 187 -26.67 -12.88 7.70
N GLY A 188 -26.86 -14.12 8.18
CA GLY A 188 -26.17 -14.64 9.36
C GLY A 188 -24.82 -15.26 9.05
N ALA A 189 -24.01 -15.47 10.08
CA ALA A 189 -22.67 -16.06 9.96
C ALA A 189 -22.67 -17.45 9.29
N ASN A 190 -23.68 -18.27 9.58
CA ASN A 190 -23.83 -19.60 8.99
C ASN A 190 -24.14 -19.52 7.47
N ASP A 191 -24.77 -18.43 7.02
CA ASP A 191 -25.11 -18.23 5.62
C ASP A 191 -23.88 -17.80 4.80
N LEU A 192 -22.88 -17.16 5.43
CA LEU A 192 -21.68 -16.69 4.74
C LEU A 192 -20.94 -17.83 4.02
N ALA A 193 -20.77 -18.97 4.69
CA ALA A 193 -20.14 -20.14 4.09
C ALA A 193 -20.91 -20.63 2.86
N LEU A 194 -22.24 -20.57 2.88
CA LEU A 194 -23.07 -20.93 1.73
C LEU A 194 -22.84 -19.98 0.56
N TYR A 195 -22.77 -18.66 0.81
CA TYR A 195 -22.48 -17.69 -0.25
C TYR A 195 -21.10 -17.92 -0.85
N GLN A 196 -20.07 -18.09 -0.02
CA GLN A 196 -18.71 -18.40 -0.48
C GLN A 196 -18.71 -19.66 -1.36
N MET A 197 -19.40 -20.72 -0.92
CA MET A 197 -19.53 -21.96 -1.70
C MET A 197 -20.28 -21.76 -3.04
N MET A 198 -21.36 -20.97 -3.05
CA MET A 198 -22.15 -20.74 -4.26
C MET A 198 -21.31 -20.12 -5.37
N PHE A 199 -20.43 -19.18 -5.03
CA PHE A 199 -19.61 -18.47 -6.01
C PHE A 199 -18.29 -19.17 -6.35
N ASN A 200 -17.81 -20.07 -5.49
CA ASN A 200 -16.53 -20.77 -5.66
C ASN A 200 -16.54 -21.79 -6.84
N GLY A 201 -17.70 -22.17 -7.37
CA GLY A 201 -17.80 -23.09 -8.52
C GLY A 201 -17.93 -22.41 -9.88
N ILE A 202 -18.01 -21.08 -9.92
CA ILE A 202 -18.31 -20.33 -11.13
C ILE A 202 -16.99 -19.94 -11.81
N ALA A 203 -16.87 -20.26 -13.10
CA ALA A 203 -15.74 -19.80 -13.89
C ALA A 203 -15.77 -18.26 -14.06
N PRO A 204 -14.62 -17.58 -13.94
CA PRO A 204 -14.53 -16.15 -14.23
C PRO A 204 -14.72 -15.89 -15.73
N ALA A 205 -15.04 -14.64 -16.08
CA ALA A 205 -14.94 -14.18 -17.46
C ALA A 205 -13.51 -13.73 -17.75
N ILE A 206 -13.11 -13.84 -19.02
CA ILE A 206 -11.82 -13.34 -19.51
C ILE A 206 -12.08 -12.03 -20.25
N ASP A 207 -11.29 -11.02 -19.94
CA ASP A 207 -11.42 -9.69 -20.51
C ASP A 207 -10.05 -9.07 -20.82
N ASN A 208 -10.02 -8.21 -21.84
CA ASN A 208 -8.85 -7.43 -22.21
C ASN A 208 -9.18 -5.95 -22.04
N LYS A 209 -8.26 -5.19 -21.46
CA LYS A 209 -8.47 -3.78 -21.17
C LYS A 209 -7.26 -2.95 -21.55
N ASP A 210 -7.54 -1.78 -22.12
CA ASP A 210 -6.50 -0.89 -22.63
C ASP A 210 -6.62 0.47 -21.95
N ASN A 211 -5.48 1.00 -21.53
CA ASN A 211 -5.31 2.42 -21.28
C ASN A 211 -4.32 2.97 -22.31
N SER A 212 -4.84 3.58 -23.38
CA SER A 212 -4.05 3.97 -24.54
C SER A 212 -2.87 4.87 -24.17
N VAL A 213 -3.10 5.89 -23.35
CA VAL A 213 -2.02 6.71 -22.78
C VAL A 213 -2.48 7.31 -21.45
N MET A 214 -1.73 7.04 -20.38
CA MET A 214 -1.81 7.74 -19.10
C MET A 214 -0.62 8.69 -18.98
N TYR A 215 -0.87 9.94 -18.61
CA TYR A 215 0.19 10.90 -18.31
C TYR A 215 0.29 11.17 -16.81
N SER A 216 1.52 11.28 -16.33
CA SER A 216 1.79 11.62 -14.93
C SER A 216 2.96 12.58 -14.77
N THR A 217 2.95 13.35 -13.68
CA THR A 217 4.05 14.22 -13.28
C THR A 217 4.45 13.91 -11.85
N ARG A 218 5.76 13.75 -11.62
CA ARG A 218 6.36 13.67 -10.29
C ARG A 218 7.31 14.83 -10.08
N LEU A 219 7.11 15.58 -9.00
CA LEU A 219 8.03 16.61 -8.52
C LEU A 219 8.61 16.14 -7.19
N ARG A 220 9.93 16.11 -7.07
CA ARG A 220 10.65 15.88 -5.82
C ARG A 220 11.47 17.12 -5.49
N ILE A 221 11.37 17.61 -4.26
CA ILE A 221 12.18 18.71 -3.74
C ILE A 221 13.06 18.13 -2.63
N ASN A 222 14.36 18.06 -2.89
CA ASN A 222 15.35 17.58 -1.94
C ASN A 222 15.81 18.74 -1.05
N MET A 223 16.03 18.44 0.23
CA MET A 223 16.54 19.36 1.24
C MET A 223 17.72 18.72 1.92
N ALA A 224 18.85 19.42 2.01
CA ALA A 224 20.03 18.94 2.73
C ALA A 224 20.69 20.08 3.51
N SER A 225 20.99 19.84 4.78
CA SER A 225 21.66 20.80 5.65
C SER A 225 22.80 20.15 6.42
N GLN A 226 23.98 20.78 6.39
CA GLN A 226 25.10 20.44 7.27
C GLN A 226 25.05 21.38 8.48
N ILE A 227 24.63 20.87 9.63
CA ILE A 227 24.40 21.70 10.83
C ILE A 227 25.73 21.98 11.55
N ASN A 228 26.56 20.96 11.70
CA ASN A 228 27.94 21.03 12.16
C ASN A 228 28.74 19.84 11.60
N GLU A 229 30.01 19.65 11.96
CA GLU A 229 30.87 18.57 11.41
C GLU A 229 30.28 17.15 11.55
N ASN A 230 29.49 16.90 12.59
CA ASN A 230 28.95 15.58 12.91
C ASN A 230 27.46 15.42 12.58
N LEU A 231 26.69 16.50 12.48
CA LEU A 231 25.22 16.47 12.37
C LEU A 231 24.74 17.02 11.03
N LYS A 232 23.91 16.24 10.35
CA LYS A 232 23.27 16.59 9.07
C LYS A 232 21.77 16.34 9.10
N PHE A 233 21.02 17.14 8.36
CA PHE A 233 19.61 16.91 8.06
C PHE A 233 19.43 16.62 6.57
N MET A 234 18.52 15.69 6.25
CA MET A 234 18.11 15.36 4.89
C MET A 234 16.60 15.20 4.83
N GLY A 235 15.98 15.78 3.81
CA GLY A 235 14.55 15.67 3.55
C GLY A 235 14.23 15.60 2.07
N ARG A 236 13.04 15.08 1.74
CA ARG A 236 12.48 15.14 0.40
C ARG A 236 10.97 15.29 0.48
N LEU A 237 10.45 16.31 -0.19
CA LEU A 237 9.02 16.42 -0.49
C LEU A 237 8.76 15.82 -1.86
N ALA A 238 7.62 15.16 -2.04
CA ALA A 238 7.20 14.60 -3.30
C ALA A 238 5.73 14.94 -3.60
N MET A 239 5.46 15.36 -4.83
CA MET A 239 4.13 15.43 -5.43
C MET A 239 4.11 14.44 -6.58
N TYR A 240 3.05 13.64 -6.72
CA TYR A 240 2.91 12.69 -7.82
C TYR A 240 1.46 12.63 -8.27
N LYS A 241 1.20 13.09 -9.50
CA LYS A 241 -0.15 13.34 -10.02
C LYS A 241 -0.35 12.73 -11.40
N THR A 242 -1.55 12.21 -11.65
CA THR A 242 -2.06 11.87 -12.99
C THR A 242 -2.66 13.11 -13.65
N TRP A 243 -2.37 13.36 -14.94
CA TRP A 243 -2.87 14.56 -15.62
C TRP A 243 -4.38 14.54 -15.77
N GLY A 244 -5.03 15.68 -15.52
CA GLY A 244 -6.48 15.81 -15.62
C GLY A 244 -7.27 15.08 -14.54
N ASP A 245 -6.59 14.39 -13.62
CA ASP A 245 -7.22 13.69 -12.50
C ASP A 245 -6.96 14.46 -11.19
N GLY A 246 -8.04 14.97 -10.61
CA GLY A 246 -8.03 15.65 -9.31
C GLY A 246 -8.46 14.76 -8.15
N ALA A 247 -8.80 13.49 -8.42
CA ALA A 247 -9.20 12.56 -7.38
C ALA A 247 -7.97 12.05 -6.63
N ASP A 248 -7.87 12.43 -5.35
CA ASP A 248 -6.83 11.95 -4.43
C ASP A 248 -6.93 10.41 -4.27
N MET A 249 -8.16 9.87 -4.27
CA MET A 249 -8.44 8.44 -4.06
C MET A 249 -8.78 7.69 -5.34
N LYS A 250 -8.41 6.41 -5.40
CA LYS A 250 -8.76 5.49 -6.49
C LYS A 250 -9.77 4.45 -6.02
N PHE A 251 -10.48 3.86 -6.99
CA PHE A 251 -11.26 2.65 -6.74
C PHE A 251 -10.32 1.48 -6.47
N TYR A 252 -10.66 0.67 -5.47
CA TYR A 252 -9.89 -0.53 -5.19
C TYR A 252 -9.96 -1.49 -6.38
N ASN A 253 -8.80 -1.86 -6.92
CA ASN A 253 -8.69 -2.74 -8.08
C ASN A 253 -8.04 -4.08 -7.75
N GLY A 254 -7.95 -4.43 -6.47
CA GLY A 254 -7.26 -5.64 -6.00
C GLY A 254 -5.76 -5.47 -5.76
N GLN A 255 -5.16 -4.32 -6.10
CA GLN A 255 -3.76 -4.00 -5.82
C GLN A 255 -3.65 -3.02 -4.65
N MET A 256 -2.62 -3.17 -3.82
CA MET A 256 -2.36 -2.23 -2.72
C MET A 256 -2.12 -0.80 -3.22
N THR A 257 -1.58 -0.61 -4.42
CA THR A 257 -1.34 0.70 -5.03
C THR A 257 -2.62 1.47 -5.37
N SER A 258 -3.79 0.86 -5.26
CA SER A 258 -5.09 1.56 -5.38
C SER A 258 -5.62 2.11 -4.05
N MET A 259 -4.94 1.81 -2.93
CA MET A 259 -5.21 2.38 -1.62
C MET A 259 -4.26 3.56 -1.37
N LEU A 260 -4.65 4.55 -0.56
CA LEU A 260 -3.71 5.53 -0.02
C LEU A 260 -3.25 5.09 1.37
N MET A 261 -1.95 4.88 1.55
CA MET A 261 -1.35 4.38 2.78
C MET A 261 -0.01 5.07 3.03
N ASP A 262 0.35 5.29 4.30
CA ASP A 262 1.59 6.00 4.71
C ASP A 262 2.86 5.42 4.06
N GLY A 263 2.87 4.11 3.81
CA GLY A 263 3.99 3.41 3.22
C GLY A 263 4.41 3.80 1.81
N PHE A 264 3.50 4.41 1.04
CA PHE A 264 3.74 4.67 -0.38
C PHE A 264 2.89 5.83 -0.94
N ASP A 265 2.27 6.63 -0.09
CA ASP A 265 1.45 7.79 -0.46
C ASP A 265 2.20 8.83 -1.33
N ALA A 266 3.51 8.94 -1.18
CA ALA A 266 4.37 9.80 -1.97
C ALA A 266 4.92 9.14 -3.26
N SER A 267 4.67 7.83 -3.43
CA SER A 267 5.21 7.00 -4.52
C SER A 267 4.16 6.56 -5.54
N VAL A 268 2.87 6.72 -5.24
CA VAL A 268 1.77 6.39 -6.16
C VAL A 268 1.12 7.68 -6.71
N PRO A 269 0.77 7.73 -8.01
CA PRO A 269 0.06 8.87 -8.58
C PRO A 269 -1.31 9.10 -7.91
N THR A 270 -1.51 10.29 -7.35
CA THR A 270 -2.71 10.70 -6.64
C THR A 270 -3.09 12.12 -7.11
N ASP A 271 -2.81 13.13 -6.30
CA ASP A 271 -3.18 14.53 -6.51
C ASP A 271 -1.95 15.47 -6.54
N ASP A 272 -2.19 16.78 -6.48
CA ASP A 272 -1.16 17.83 -6.48
C ASP A 272 -0.67 18.21 -5.07
N LYS A 273 -0.93 17.37 -4.06
CA LYS A 273 -0.37 17.60 -2.72
C LYS A 273 1.13 17.29 -2.69
N LEU A 274 1.86 18.09 -1.93
CA LEU A 274 3.23 17.78 -1.53
C LEU A 274 3.20 16.94 -0.25
N ARG A 275 3.73 15.73 -0.32
CA ARG A 275 3.89 14.81 0.81
C ARG A 275 5.35 14.71 1.22
N VAL A 276 5.60 14.41 2.49
CA VAL A 276 6.97 14.21 3.01
C VAL A 276 7.39 12.77 2.73
N GLU A 277 8.23 12.55 1.73
CA GLU A 277 8.74 11.21 1.39
C GLU A 277 9.79 10.74 2.40
N ARG A 278 10.64 11.67 2.87
CA ARG A 278 11.66 11.41 3.90
C ARG A 278 12.02 12.69 4.64
N ALA A 279 12.36 12.58 5.91
CA ALA A 279 12.85 13.68 6.74
C ALA A 279 13.56 13.09 7.97
N PHE A 280 14.88 13.21 8.02
CA PHE A 280 15.68 12.60 9.07
C PHE A 280 16.96 13.39 9.31
N PHE A 281 17.54 13.22 10.49
CA PHE A 281 18.89 13.66 10.77
C PHE A 281 19.84 12.48 10.91
N THR A 282 21.13 12.73 10.71
CA THR A 282 22.21 11.77 10.89
C THR A 282 23.30 12.44 11.71
N TYR A 283 23.72 11.78 12.78
CA TYR A 283 24.89 12.16 13.56
C TYR A 283 25.99 11.11 13.35
N SER A 284 27.20 11.57 13.02
CA SER A 284 28.32 10.70 12.63
C SER A 284 29.53 10.96 13.52
N GLY A 285 30.11 9.90 14.07
CA GLY A 285 31.48 9.90 14.58
C GLY A 285 32.43 9.24 13.59
N ASP A 286 33.65 8.90 14.03
CA ASP A 286 34.72 8.42 13.13
C ASP A 286 34.33 7.15 12.35
N ASN A 287 33.84 6.12 13.05
CA ASN A 287 33.56 4.79 12.48
C ASN A 287 32.10 4.35 12.68
N TRP A 288 31.22 5.26 13.07
CA TRP A 288 29.83 4.96 13.35
C TRP A 288 28.93 6.15 13.03
N HIS A 289 27.68 5.87 12.73
CA HIS A 289 26.66 6.89 12.52
C HIS A 289 25.31 6.40 13.03
N PHE A 290 24.51 7.31 13.58
CA PHE A 290 23.11 7.03 13.88
C PHE A 290 22.20 8.01 13.16
N SER A 291 20.98 7.58 12.87
CA SER A 291 20.00 8.41 12.16
C SER A 291 18.60 8.10 12.66
N VAL A 292 17.75 9.13 12.74
CA VAL A 292 16.36 9.05 13.24
C VAL A 292 15.45 9.92 12.39
N GLY A 293 14.24 9.44 12.10
CA GLY A 293 13.17 10.16 11.39
C GLY A 293 12.49 9.29 10.33
N ARG A 294 11.77 9.92 9.39
CA ARG A 294 11.18 9.26 8.23
C ARG A 294 12.29 8.87 7.26
N ARG A 295 12.48 7.55 7.10
CA ARG A 295 13.72 6.97 6.58
C ARG A 295 13.86 7.14 5.06
N PRO A 296 15.09 7.17 4.53
CA PRO A 296 15.34 7.00 3.11
C PRO A 296 15.20 5.52 2.73
N SER A 297 14.00 4.95 2.87
CA SER A 297 13.71 3.52 2.71
C SER A 297 13.15 3.13 1.33
N THR A 298 13.15 4.09 0.41
CA THR A 298 12.80 3.92 -1.00
C THR A 298 13.98 4.22 -1.92
N ASP A 299 13.94 3.72 -3.16
CA ASP A 299 15.03 3.85 -4.15
C ASP A 299 16.36 3.21 -3.67
N GLY A 300 16.27 2.09 -2.95
CA GLY A 300 17.42 1.29 -2.52
C GLY A 300 18.05 0.49 -3.66
N LEU A 301 19.15 -0.21 -3.37
CA LEU A 301 19.82 -1.08 -4.35
C LEU A 301 18.84 -2.15 -4.89
N PRO A 302 18.84 -2.49 -6.19
CA PRO A 302 19.64 -1.94 -7.29
C PRO A 302 18.89 -0.88 -8.14
N MET A 303 17.93 -0.13 -7.57
CA MET A 303 17.06 0.77 -8.35
C MET A 303 17.80 1.91 -9.07
N GLU A 304 19.04 2.22 -8.69
CA GLU A 304 19.84 3.30 -9.29
C GLU A 304 20.10 3.11 -10.79
N TYR A 305 20.13 1.87 -11.28
CA TYR A 305 20.43 1.58 -12.69
C TYR A 305 19.31 2.09 -13.60
N LYS A 306 18.06 1.73 -13.30
CA LYS A 306 16.85 2.20 -14.00
C LYS A 306 16.58 3.68 -13.76
N ASN A 307 16.76 4.16 -12.53
CA ASN A 307 16.48 5.55 -12.17
C ASN A 307 17.51 6.55 -12.73
N TYR A 308 18.61 6.05 -13.33
CA TYR A 308 19.75 6.83 -13.82
C TYR A 308 20.26 7.81 -12.75
N SER A 309 20.37 7.33 -11.52
CA SER A 309 20.68 8.13 -10.34
C SER A 309 21.79 7.47 -9.51
N VAL A 310 22.14 8.10 -8.40
CA VAL A 310 22.83 7.40 -7.31
C VAL A 310 21.84 6.60 -6.49
N VAL A 311 22.34 5.71 -5.63
CA VAL A 311 21.54 4.94 -4.66
C VAL A 311 20.71 5.92 -3.82
N GLY A 312 19.39 5.81 -3.92
CA GLY A 312 18.46 6.75 -3.30
C GLY A 312 18.16 6.43 -1.84
N GLY A 313 18.29 5.18 -1.42
CA GLY A 313 17.95 4.76 -0.07
C GLY A 313 18.50 3.41 0.35
N SER A 314 18.01 2.92 1.47
CA SER A 314 18.28 1.59 2.00
C SER A 314 17.12 1.20 2.91
N PRO A 315 16.64 -0.05 2.92
CA PRO A 315 17.31 -1.31 2.55
C PRO A 315 17.33 -1.67 1.05
N ILE A 316 17.75 -2.91 0.73
CA ILE A 316 17.69 -3.46 -0.64
C ILE A 316 16.23 -3.52 -1.10
N ALA A 317 15.96 -2.97 -2.28
CA ALA A 317 14.62 -2.71 -2.81
C ALA A 317 13.80 -3.98 -3.03
N THR A 318 14.44 -5.15 -3.22
CA THR A 318 13.73 -6.43 -3.43
C THR A 318 12.89 -6.85 -2.23
N ILE A 319 13.28 -6.52 -1.00
CA ILE A 319 12.52 -6.91 0.20
C ILE A 319 11.74 -5.75 0.81
N ILE A 320 12.30 -4.54 0.76
CA ILE A 320 11.67 -3.35 1.33
C ILE A 320 11.97 -2.16 0.41
N ASN A 321 10.89 -1.62 -0.15
CA ASN A 321 10.80 -0.35 -0.84
C ASN A 321 9.48 0.28 -0.37
N TRP A 322 9.53 0.83 0.84
CA TRP A 322 8.36 1.28 1.61
C TRP A 322 8.79 2.40 2.54
N GLN A 323 8.00 3.46 2.64
CA GLN A 323 8.26 4.60 3.51
C GLN A 323 7.89 4.23 4.95
N PHE A 324 8.80 4.47 5.89
CA PHE A 324 8.54 4.23 7.31
C PHE A 324 9.39 5.15 8.18
N ASP A 325 8.98 5.26 9.44
CA ASP A 325 9.61 6.08 10.46
C ASP A 325 10.44 5.20 11.38
N GLY A 326 11.64 5.64 11.74
CA GLY A 326 12.51 4.80 12.55
C GLY A 326 13.90 5.34 12.80
N LEU A 327 14.81 4.42 13.08
CA LEU A 327 16.20 4.70 13.38
C LEU A 327 17.15 3.67 12.77
N SER A 328 18.40 4.07 12.60
CA SER A 328 19.47 3.15 12.21
C SER A 328 20.77 3.48 12.92
N LEU A 329 21.57 2.46 13.18
CA LEU A 329 22.92 2.57 13.73
C LEU A 329 23.87 1.78 12.84
N GLY A 330 24.81 2.48 12.21
CA GLY A 330 25.77 1.90 11.28
C GLY A 330 27.20 2.02 11.76
N PHE A 331 28.02 1.04 11.37
CA PHE A 331 29.44 0.94 11.68
C PHE A 331 30.23 0.68 10.40
N ASN A 332 31.34 1.42 10.24
CA ASN A 332 32.36 1.13 9.24
C ASN A 332 33.43 0.27 9.93
N LEU A 333 33.62 -0.97 9.47
CA LEU A 333 34.49 -1.95 10.12
C LEU A 333 35.57 -2.51 9.19
N GLU A 334 35.78 -1.87 8.04
CA GLU A 334 36.81 -2.21 7.06
C GLU A 334 38.20 -2.37 7.70
N ASP A 335 38.69 -1.35 8.40
CA ASP A 335 40.02 -1.38 9.03
C ASP A 335 40.15 -2.43 10.12
N LYS A 336 39.05 -2.73 10.83
CA LYS A 336 39.04 -3.69 11.94
C LYS A 336 39.05 -5.14 11.47
N LEU A 337 38.39 -5.43 10.35
CA LEU A 337 38.23 -6.78 9.83
C LEU A 337 39.16 -7.08 8.64
N GLY A 338 39.78 -6.06 8.05
CA GLY A 338 40.60 -6.20 6.84
C GLY A 338 39.80 -6.58 5.60
N ILE A 339 38.48 -6.32 5.59
CA ILE A 339 37.58 -6.63 4.48
C ILE A 339 37.19 -5.33 3.77
N PRO A 340 37.54 -5.16 2.48
CA PRO A 340 37.28 -3.92 1.73
C PRO A 340 35.81 -3.49 1.77
N GLY A 341 35.58 -2.23 2.17
CA GLY A 341 34.27 -1.61 2.25
C GLY A 341 33.26 -2.30 3.17
N PHE A 342 33.72 -3.10 4.14
CA PHE A 342 32.83 -3.79 5.06
C PHE A 342 32.13 -2.80 6.00
N THR A 343 30.81 -2.84 5.99
CA THR A 343 29.95 -2.00 6.85
C THR A 343 28.82 -2.82 7.41
N PHE A 344 28.44 -2.58 8.66
CA PHE A 344 27.29 -3.23 9.29
C PHE A 344 26.32 -2.19 9.83
N LYS A 345 25.03 -2.28 9.49
CA LYS A 345 24.01 -1.32 9.91
C LYS A 345 22.77 -1.99 10.46
N PHE A 346 22.45 -1.75 11.71
CA PHE A 346 21.17 -2.10 12.33
C PHE A 346 20.10 -1.08 11.93
N CYS A 347 18.89 -1.58 11.67
CA CYS A 347 17.73 -0.76 11.32
C CYS A 347 16.54 -1.17 12.19
N TYR A 348 15.77 -0.18 12.62
CA TYR A 348 14.50 -0.36 13.30
C TYR A 348 13.50 0.65 12.74
N GLY A 349 12.26 0.24 12.57
CA GLY A 349 11.18 1.07 12.06
C GLY A 349 9.82 0.70 12.65
N VAL A 350 8.89 1.63 12.57
CA VAL A 350 7.48 1.42 12.88
C VAL A 350 6.72 1.51 11.56
N GLY A 351 6.05 0.41 11.19
CA GLY A 351 5.21 0.35 9.99
C GLY A 351 3.74 0.69 10.26
N PHE A 352 3.31 0.58 11.51
CA PHE A 352 1.94 0.88 11.95
C PHE A 352 1.91 1.18 13.46
N GLU A 353 1.14 2.20 13.85
CA GLU A 353 0.84 2.56 15.24
C GLU A 353 -0.63 2.28 15.53
N SER A 354 -0.90 1.37 16.46
CA SER A 354 -2.25 0.90 16.77
C SER A 354 -2.98 1.80 17.77
N GLY A 355 -2.27 2.57 18.57
CA GLY A 355 -2.86 3.45 19.58
C GLY A 355 -3.57 4.67 18.98
N TRP A 356 -2.83 5.73 18.71
CA TRP A 356 -3.43 7.04 18.44
C TRP A 356 -4.21 7.10 17.12
N GLY A 357 -5.49 7.52 17.18
CA GLY A 357 -6.31 7.79 15.99
C GLY A 357 -7.01 6.58 15.35
N ASN A 358 -6.91 5.40 15.94
CA ASN A 358 -7.69 4.22 15.53
C ASN A 358 -8.93 4.07 16.41
N SER A 359 -10.04 3.54 15.86
CA SER A 359 -11.29 3.51 16.62
C SER A 359 -11.20 2.66 17.89
N TYR A 360 -10.52 1.51 17.84
CA TYR A 360 -10.41 0.56 18.96
C TYR A 360 -9.58 1.08 20.14
N SER A 361 -8.72 2.09 19.97
CA SER A 361 -7.86 2.57 21.06
C SER A 361 -8.57 3.37 22.15
N VAL A 362 -9.80 3.80 21.89
CA VAL A 362 -10.69 4.44 22.88
C VAL A 362 -11.73 3.49 23.45
N TYR A 363 -11.78 2.24 22.96
CA TYR A 363 -12.62 1.18 23.50
C TYR A 363 -11.81 0.29 24.44
N PRO A 364 -12.44 -0.38 25.42
CA PRO A 364 -11.74 -1.14 26.46
C PRO A 364 -10.96 -2.38 25.98
N ASN A 365 -11.02 -2.77 24.70
CA ASN A 365 -10.28 -3.90 24.12
C ASN A 365 -9.49 -3.52 22.84
N PRO A 366 -8.41 -2.72 22.90
CA PRO A 366 -7.49 -2.60 21.78
C PRO A 366 -6.42 -3.72 21.87
N ASP A 367 -6.73 -4.91 21.36
CA ASP A 367 -5.77 -6.03 21.32
C ASP A 367 -4.85 -6.00 20.08
N ILE A 368 -4.92 -4.94 19.27
CA ILE A 368 -4.04 -4.77 18.10
C ILE A 368 -2.72 -4.15 18.52
N LYS A 369 -1.62 -4.79 18.16
CA LYS A 369 -0.24 -4.34 18.39
C LYS A 369 0.30 -3.52 17.23
N ASP A 370 1.27 -2.67 17.53
CA ASP A 370 2.05 -1.92 16.55
C ASP A 370 2.87 -2.84 15.65
N VAL A 371 2.99 -2.50 14.36
CA VAL A 371 3.89 -3.20 13.44
C VAL A 371 5.28 -2.61 13.59
N HIS A 372 6.23 -3.42 14.02
CA HIS A 372 7.63 -3.05 14.08
C HIS A 372 8.45 -3.80 13.04
N LEU A 373 9.42 -3.13 12.44
CA LEU A 373 10.44 -3.77 11.60
C LEU A 373 11.80 -3.66 12.28
N ALA A 374 12.55 -4.75 12.33
CA ALA A 374 13.93 -4.74 12.79
C ALA A 374 14.81 -5.58 11.86
N GLY A 375 16.06 -5.18 11.68
CA GLY A 375 16.93 -5.89 10.76
C GLY A 375 18.33 -5.33 10.70
N PHE A 376 19.10 -5.84 9.74
CA PHE A 376 20.42 -5.32 9.44
C PHE A 376 20.70 -5.32 7.94
N ILE A 377 21.62 -4.44 7.55
CA ILE A 377 22.18 -4.37 6.20
C ILE A 377 23.69 -4.40 6.35
N SER A 378 24.36 -5.27 5.61
CA SER A 378 25.80 -5.40 5.63
C SER A 378 26.37 -5.39 4.23
N ASN A 379 27.34 -4.53 3.97
CA ASN A 379 28.21 -4.70 2.80
C ASN A 379 29.26 -5.74 3.22
N LEU A 380 29.13 -6.96 2.70
CA LEU A 380 30.05 -8.05 3.00
C LEU A 380 31.39 -7.86 2.29
N TYR A 381 31.35 -7.23 1.11
CA TYR A 381 32.53 -6.87 0.33
C TYR A 381 32.17 -5.71 -0.60
N ARG A 382 32.98 -4.66 -0.66
CA ARG A 382 32.74 -3.54 -1.57
C ARG A 382 34.04 -2.95 -2.08
N THR A 383 34.14 -2.88 -3.40
CA THR A 383 35.18 -2.17 -4.15
C THR A 383 34.53 -1.34 -5.25
N ASP A 384 35.32 -0.66 -6.06
CA ASP A 384 34.82 0.07 -7.24
C ASP A 384 34.26 -0.86 -8.34
N LYS A 385 34.64 -2.14 -8.32
CA LYS A 385 34.28 -3.12 -9.38
C LYS A 385 33.17 -4.07 -8.98
N ILE A 386 33.09 -4.43 -7.70
CA ILE A 386 32.13 -5.43 -7.21
C ILE A 386 31.65 -5.06 -5.81
N ARG A 387 30.37 -5.28 -5.56
CA ARG A 387 29.71 -5.13 -4.27
C ARG A 387 28.89 -6.38 -3.96
N VAL A 388 29.01 -6.87 -2.73
CA VAL A 388 28.18 -7.94 -2.17
C VAL A 388 27.51 -7.40 -0.91
N THR A 389 26.18 -7.33 -0.94
CA THR A 389 25.38 -6.76 0.16
C THR A 389 24.36 -7.78 0.63
N LEU A 390 24.27 -7.95 1.95
CA LEU A 390 23.27 -8.76 2.63
C LEU A 390 22.29 -7.85 3.36
N SER A 391 21.00 -8.10 3.22
CA SER A 391 19.95 -7.42 3.99
C SER A 391 19.04 -8.46 4.62
N TYR A 392 18.75 -8.30 5.91
CA TYR A 392 17.77 -9.08 6.65
C TYR A 392 16.80 -8.13 7.35
N ALA A 393 15.52 -8.46 7.34
CA ALA A 393 14.48 -7.75 8.05
C ALA A 393 13.46 -8.74 8.62
N HIS A 394 12.94 -8.42 9.80
CA HIS A 394 11.84 -9.10 10.45
C HIS A 394 10.74 -8.07 10.73
N ALA A 395 9.54 -8.35 10.26
CA ALA A 395 8.34 -7.57 10.54
C ALA A 395 7.52 -8.31 11.60
N PHE A 396 7.40 -7.68 12.77
CA PHE A 396 6.65 -8.19 13.91
C PHE A 396 5.18 -7.78 13.80
N ASP A 397 4.30 -8.71 14.18
CA ASP A 397 2.88 -8.46 14.38
C ASP A 397 2.23 -7.77 13.15
N VAL A 398 2.60 -8.18 11.93
CA VAL A 398 2.00 -7.70 10.66
C VAL A 398 0.49 -7.75 10.78
N THR A 399 -0.18 -6.68 10.39
CA THR A 399 -1.64 -6.53 10.48
C THR A 399 -2.35 -6.93 9.20
N ASP A 400 -3.66 -7.17 9.29
CA ASP A 400 -4.57 -7.46 8.17
C ASP A 400 -4.84 -6.29 7.22
N GLY A 401 -3.98 -5.28 7.26
CA GLY A 401 -4.11 -4.05 6.50
C GLY A 401 -3.30 -2.97 7.16
N PHE A 402 -3.36 -1.76 6.62
CA PHE A 402 -2.81 -0.59 7.27
C PHE A 402 -3.85 0.52 7.29
N THR A 403 -3.63 1.52 8.13
CA THR A 403 -4.49 2.69 8.15
C THR A 403 -4.31 3.47 6.86
N GLY A 404 -5.44 3.77 6.22
CA GLY A 404 -5.44 4.38 4.90
C GLY A 404 -6.85 4.71 4.42
N THR A 405 -6.96 5.05 3.16
CA THR A 405 -8.24 5.38 2.52
C THR A 405 -8.35 4.75 1.14
N VAL A 406 -9.56 4.33 0.78
CA VAL A 406 -9.84 3.71 -0.52
C VAL A 406 -11.32 3.91 -0.87
N VAL A 407 -11.66 3.86 -2.16
CA VAL A 407 -13.06 3.72 -2.60
C VAL A 407 -13.33 2.24 -2.90
N MET A 408 -14.08 1.57 -2.02
CA MET A 408 -14.59 0.22 -2.29
C MET A 408 -15.85 0.29 -3.15
N PRO A 409 -16.07 -0.60 -4.13
CA PRO A 409 -17.31 -0.60 -4.94
C PRO A 409 -18.56 -0.97 -4.12
N PHE A 410 -18.37 -1.74 -3.04
CA PHE A 410 -19.39 -2.08 -2.05
C PHE A 410 -18.72 -2.27 -0.69
N THR A 411 -19.52 -2.26 0.37
CA THR A 411 -19.06 -2.48 1.75
C THR A 411 -19.77 -3.65 2.37
N VAL A 412 -19.04 -4.39 3.21
CA VAL A 412 -19.60 -5.39 4.10
C VAL A 412 -19.40 -4.88 5.52
N ASN A 413 -20.45 -4.88 6.33
CA ASN A 413 -20.38 -4.61 7.76
C ASN A 413 -20.71 -5.90 8.52
N GLY A 414 -19.96 -6.19 9.57
CA GLY A 414 -20.22 -7.30 10.47
C GLY A 414 -20.70 -6.79 11.83
N VAL A 415 -21.64 -7.49 12.45
CA VAL A 415 -22.12 -7.21 13.81
C VAL A 415 -21.88 -8.44 14.66
N ASP A 416 -21.09 -8.24 15.71
CA ASP A 416 -20.88 -9.21 16.79
C ASP A 416 -21.84 -8.81 17.94
N ILE A 417 -22.93 -9.56 18.09
CA ILE A 417 -23.99 -9.29 19.05
C ILE A 417 -23.60 -9.74 20.45
N ASN A 418 -22.85 -10.85 20.53
CA ASN A 418 -22.50 -11.51 21.77
C ASN A 418 -21.11 -11.10 22.32
N ASN A 419 -20.36 -10.33 21.53
CA ASN A 419 -19.01 -9.82 21.80
C ASN A 419 -17.98 -10.94 22.04
N ASP A 420 -18.08 -12.04 21.28
CA ASP A 420 -17.14 -13.18 21.31
C ASP A 420 -15.97 -13.06 20.32
N GLY A 421 -15.92 -11.98 19.55
CA GLY A 421 -14.91 -11.73 18.52
C GLY A 421 -15.25 -12.33 17.16
N LYS A 422 -16.49 -12.80 16.95
CA LYS A 422 -16.98 -13.29 15.66
C LYS A 422 -18.27 -12.56 15.27
N PHE A 423 -18.42 -12.31 13.98
CA PHE A 423 -19.65 -11.69 13.50
C PHE A 423 -20.80 -12.70 13.52
N ASP A 424 -21.91 -12.33 14.13
CA ASP A 424 -23.17 -13.08 14.10
C ASP A 424 -23.97 -12.73 12.84
N GLU A 425 -23.92 -11.46 12.43
CA GLU A 425 -24.66 -10.91 11.29
C GLU A 425 -23.75 -10.11 10.35
N TYR A 426 -24.09 -10.13 9.07
CA TYR A 426 -23.43 -9.37 8.02
C TYR A 426 -24.43 -8.52 7.25
N TYR A 427 -23.98 -7.34 6.83
CA TYR A 427 -24.75 -6.37 6.07
C TYR A 427 -23.98 -5.95 4.82
N LEU A 428 -24.58 -6.15 3.65
CA LEU A 428 -24.01 -5.77 2.36
C LEU A 428 -24.63 -4.46 1.87
N ALA A 429 -23.79 -3.49 1.49
CA ALA A 429 -24.27 -2.21 0.97
C ALA A 429 -23.47 -1.74 -0.24
N ALA A 430 -24.16 -1.28 -1.28
CA ALA A 430 -23.54 -0.72 -2.48
C ALA A 430 -22.94 0.67 -2.21
N ASN A 431 -21.75 0.94 -2.73
CA ASN A 431 -21.11 2.27 -2.64
C ASN A 431 -21.32 3.10 -3.92
N SER A 432 -22.58 3.27 -4.33
CA SER A 432 -22.93 3.98 -5.56
C SER A 432 -22.50 5.46 -5.59
N GLY A 433 -22.35 6.07 -4.42
CA GLY A 433 -21.88 7.44 -4.27
C GLY A 433 -20.36 7.61 -4.39
N GLY A 434 -19.60 6.51 -4.48
CA GLY A 434 -18.13 6.56 -4.51
C GLY A 434 -17.54 7.13 -3.22
N TYR A 435 -18.19 6.87 -2.07
CA TYR A 435 -17.72 7.34 -0.78
C TYR A 435 -16.34 6.76 -0.46
N VAL A 436 -15.49 7.61 0.11
CA VAL A 436 -14.16 7.21 0.56
C VAL A 436 -14.30 6.50 1.90
N SER A 437 -13.81 5.25 1.96
CA SER A 437 -13.74 4.45 3.17
C SER A 437 -12.40 4.66 3.85
N ARG A 438 -12.42 4.91 5.15
CA ARG A 438 -11.22 4.76 5.99
C ARG A 438 -10.99 3.27 6.25
N LEU A 439 -9.81 2.78 5.94
CA LEU A 439 -9.32 1.49 6.37
C LEU A 439 -8.51 1.67 7.64
N GLN A 440 -8.65 0.72 8.56
CA GLN A 440 -7.78 0.56 9.71
C GLN A 440 -7.62 -0.95 9.94
N PRO A 441 -6.49 -1.39 10.53
CA PRO A 441 -6.33 -2.77 10.94
C PRO A 441 -7.43 -3.23 11.87
N SER A 442 -7.79 -4.50 11.78
CA SER A 442 -8.73 -5.15 12.69
C SER A 442 -8.07 -6.26 13.51
N ASN A 443 -6.93 -6.80 13.06
CA ASN A 443 -6.16 -7.77 13.83
C ASN A 443 -4.68 -7.82 13.40
N ASN A 444 -3.82 -8.35 14.27
CA ASN A 444 -2.51 -8.87 13.86
C ASN A 444 -2.71 -10.26 13.23
N ILE A 445 -1.96 -10.56 12.16
CA ILE A 445 -2.09 -11.78 11.35
C ILE A 445 -0.79 -12.60 11.30
N GLY A 446 0.29 -12.14 11.92
CA GLY A 446 1.52 -12.91 12.08
C GLY A 446 2.81 -12.12 11.84
N ASP A 447 3.92 -12.84 11.72
CA ASP A 447 5.26 -12.28 11.51
C ASP A 447 5.82 -12.63 10.13
N VAL A 448 6.72 -11.79 9.61
CA VAL A 448 7.38 -12.02 8.31
C VAL A 448 8.89 -11.81 8.42
N ASP A 449 9.67 -12.83 8.06
CA ASP A 449 11.13 -12.73 7.87
C ASP A 449 11.46 -12.53 6.38
N LEU A 450 12.42 -11.65 6.11
CA LEU A 450 12.89 -11.31 4.77
C LEU A 450 14.41 -11.30 4.74
N VAL A 451 15.02 -11.94 3.75
CA VAL A 451 16.46 -11.89 3.51
C VAL A 451 16.75 -11.66 2.05
N THR A 452 17.82 -10.93 1.73
CA THR A 452 18.30 -10.73 0.37
C THR A 452 19.81 -10.71 0.34
N LEU A 453 20.39 -11.49 -0.56
CA LEU A 453 21.78 -11.37 -0.99
C LEU A 453 21.81 -10.71 -2.37
N LEU A 454 22.51 -9.59 -2.47
CA LEU A 454 22.70 -8.84 -3.71
C LEU A 454 24.18 -8.84 -4.08
N VAL A 455 24.47 -9.17 -5.34
CA VAL A 455 25.77 -9.01 -5.96
C VAL A 455 25.64 -8.02 -7.10
N GLU A 456 26.50 -7.01 -7.11
CA GLU A 456 26.58 -6.02 -8.18
C GLU A 456 28.01 -5.92 -8.68
N GLY A 457 28.19 -5.65 -9.97
CA GLY A 457 29.53 -5.42 -10.50
C GLY A 457 29.57 -4.62 -11.78
N LYS A 458 30.78 -4.18 -12.11
CA LYS A 458 31.09 -3.44 -13.33
C LYS A 458 32.28 -4.07 -14.04
N TYR A 459 32.14 -4.29 -15.34
CA TYR A 459 33.21 -4.77 -16.20
C TYR A 459 33.17 -4.04 -17.53
N LYS A 460 34.20 -3.21 -17.78
CA LYS A 460 34.23 -2.29 -18.94
C LYS A 460 32.96 -1.45 -18.98
N ASN A 461 32.23 -1.49 -20.09
CA ASN A 461 30.99 -0.77 -20.33
C ASN A 461 29.75 -1.52 -19.82
N PHE A 462 29.92 -2.70 -19.19
CA PHE A 462 28.82 -3.46 -18.62
C PHE A 462 28.73 -3.25 -17.12
N GLN A 463 27.50 -3.11 -16.64
CA GLN A 463 27.14 -3.20 -15.23
C GLN A 463 26.12 -4.32 -15.09
N TYR A 464 26.17 -5.03 -13.98
CA TYR A 464 25.24 -6.13 -13.72
C TYR A 464 24.89 -6.18 -12.25
N PHE A 465 23.72 -6.75 -11.97
CA PHE A 465 23.34 -7.10 -10.62
C PHE A 465 22.54 -8.40 -10.61
N PHE A 466 22.60 -9.09 -9.46
CA PHE A 466 21.83 -10.29 -9.18
C PHE A 466 21.43 -10.29 -7.70
N SER A 467 20.12 -10.30 -7.45
CA SER A 467 19.49 -10.38 -6.15
C SER A 467 18.78 -11.72 -6.01
N TYR A 468 19.04 -12.42 -4.92
CA TYR A 468 18.25 -13.58 -4.49
C TYR A 468 17.67 -13.32 -3.11
N SER A 469 16.35 -13.49 -2.99
CA SER A 469 15.59 -13.11 -1.81
C SER A 469 14.69 -14.24 -1.34
N ILE A 470 14.47 -14.33 -0.02
CA ILE A 470 13.59 -15.32 0.62
C ILE A 470 12.67 -14.60 1.61
N SER A 471 11.40 -14.98 1.62
CA SER A 471 10.39 -14.55 2.57
C SER A 471 9.87 -15.76 3.35
N SER A 472 9.64 -15.61 4.65
CA SER A 472 8.99 -16.62 5.48
C SER A 472 7.86 -15.96 6.27
N ALA A 473 6.63 -16.39 6.03
CA ALA A 473 5.43 -15.92 6.70
C ALA A 473 5.03 -16.91 7.80
N ASN A 474 4.93 -16.41 9.03
CA ASN A 474 4.47 -17.14 10.20
C ASN A 474 3.11 -16.57 10.62
N PRO A 475 1.99 -17.10 10.12
CA PRO A 475 0.67 -16.62 10.50
C PRO A 475 0.42 -16.82 12.00
N ASP A 476 -0.19 -15.82 12.61
CA ASP A 476 -0.69 -15.84 13.99
C ASP A 476 -1.90 -14.91 14.06
N GLY A 477 -3.08 -15.46 13.79
CA GLY A 477 -4.35 -14.75 13.80
C GLY A 477 -4.96 -14.56 12.41
N SER A 478 -6.17 -14.01 12.41
CA SER A 478 -6.98 -13.77 11.22
C SER A 478 -7.63 -12.39 11.31
N SER A 479 -7.75 -11.72 10.17
CA SER A 479 -8.50 -10.49 9.97
C SER A 479 -9.92 -10.61 10.52
N MET A 480 -10.32 -9.60 11.26
CA MET A 480 -11.70 -9.34 11.65
C MET A 480 -12.34 -8.29 10.73
N ASN A 481 -11.75 -8.01 9.56
CA ASN A 481 -12.33 -7.08 8.61
C ASN A 481 -13.50 -7.78 7.90
N PRO A 482 -14.75 -7.29 8.02
CA PRO A 482 -15.90 -7.99 7.48
C PRO A 482 -15.80 -8.25 5.97
N MET A 483 -15.15 -7.36 5.21
CA MET A 483 -14.92 -7.56 3.78
C MET A 483 -13.96 -8.71 3.51
N MET A 484 -12.86 -8.81 4.28
CA MET A 484 -11.86 -9.86 4.09
C MET A 484 -12.39 -11.22 4.52
N VAL A 485 -13.15 -11.26 5.62
CA VAL A 485 -13.87 -12.46 6.08
C VAL A 485 -14.92 -12.86 5.05
N PHE A 486 -15.68 -11.91 4.50
CA PHE A 486 -16.63 -12.18 3.41
C PHE A 486 -15.92 -12.81 2.21
N TRP A 487 -14.78 -12.24 1.79
CA TRP A 487 -13.98 -12.73 0.68
C TRP A 487 -13.24 -14.05 0.97
N GLY A 488 -13.16 -14.47 2.23
CA GLY A 488 -12.36 -15.63 2.65
C GLY A 488 -10.85 -15.41 2.53
N LYS A 489 -10.40 -14.15 2.44
CA LYS A 489 -8.98 -13.73 2.31
C LYS A 489 -8.53 -13.01 3.57
N ASP A 490 -8.69 -13.68 4.69
CA ASP A 490 -8.64 -13.11 6.04
C ASP A 490 -7.40 -13.55 6.83
N ALA A 491 -6.41 -14.24 6.26
CA ALA A 491 -5.20 -14.61 6.99
C ALA A 491 -3.92 -14.37 6.18
N LEU A 492 -2.78 -14.33 6.89
CA LEU A 492 -1.46 -14.08 6.29
C LEU A 492 -1.11 -15.21 5.31
N LEU A 493 -1.19 -14.92 4.00
CA LEU A 493 -0.98 -15.86 2.89
C LEU A 493 -1.84 -17.13 2.96
N ASN A 494 -2.99 -17.05 3.64
CA ASN A 494 -3.91 -18.14 3.87
C ASN A 494 -5.36 -17.66 3.66
N ASP A 495 -6.23 -18.57 3.23
CA ASP A 495 -7.67 -18.32 3.11
C ASP A 495 -8.40 -18.86 4.35
N ASN A 496 -9.57 -18.28 4.65
CA ASN A 496 -10.53 -18.72 5.67
C ASN A 496 -9.91 -18.99 7.05
N GLY A 497 -9.07 -18.07 7.50
CA GLY A 497 -8.40 -18.13 8.80
C GLY A 497 -7.29 -19.18 8.92
N GLY A 498 -6.85 -19.79 7.81
CA GLY A 498 -5.76 -20.75 7.81
C GLY A 498 -4.47 -20.20 8.43
N GLN A 499 -3.70 -21.06 9.10
CA GLN A 499 -2.50 -20.69 9.84
C GLN A 499 -1.26 -21.49 9.38
N GLU A 500 -1.23 -21.90 8.11
CA GLU A 500 -0.08 -22.62 7.57
C GLU A 500 1.09 -21.66 7.32
N LYS A 501 2.28 -22.06 7.78
CA LYS A 501 3.52 -21.33 7.51
C LYS A 501 3.92 -21.51 6.06
N HIS A 502 4.19 -20.40 5.38
CA HIS A 502 4.61 -20.41 3.98
C HIS A 502 5.95 -19.72 3.80
N SER A 503 6.71 -20.14 2.81
CA SER A 503 7.94 -19.45 2.40
C SER A 503 7.93 -19.22 0.89
N GLY A 504 8.42 -18.06 0.49
CA GLY A 504 8.57 -17.63 -0.89
C GLY A 504 10.02 -17.28 -1.20
N ASN A 505 10.34 -17.20 -2.48
CA ASN A 505 11.62 -16.70 -2.95
C ASN A 505 11.43 -15.81 -4.16
N ALA A 506 12.42 -14.97 -4.42
CA ALA A 506 12.46 -14.12 -5.59
C ALA A 506 13.88 -13.95 -6.14
N VAL A 507 13.95 -13.73 -7.44
CA VAL A 507 15.15 -13.39 -8.18
C VAL A 507 14.92 -12.04 -8.86
N TRP A 508 15.90 -11.15 -8.76
CA TRP A 508 15.94 -9.94 -9.59
C TRP A 508 17.35 -9.79 -10.16
N ALA A 509 17.45 -9.87 -11.49
CA ALA A 509 18.71 -9.75 -12.22
C ALA A 509 18.64 -8.65 -13.26
N GLY A 510 19.77 -7.99 -13.52
CA GLY A 510 19.86 -6.97 -14.55
C GLY A 510 21.23 -6.90 -15.20
N LEU A 511 21.23 -6.57 -16.49
CA LEU A 511 22.42 -6.29 -17.29
C LEU A 511 22.24 -4.94 -17.97
N ILE A 512 23.21 -4.05 -17.78
CA ILE A 512 23.19 -2.68 -18.29
C ILE A 512 24.46 -2.44 -19.10
N TYR A 513 24.30 -1.89 -20.29
CA TYR A 513 25.39 -1.46 -21.15
C TYR A 513 25.41 0.07 -21.25
N ASP A 514 26.54 0.66 -20.87
CA ASP A 514 26.82 2.09 -21.01
C ASP A 514 27.52 2.36 -22.35
N PHE A 515 26.92 3.22 -23.17
CA PHE A 515 27.52 3.69 -24.42
C PHE A 515 28.50 4.83 -24.15
N GLU A 516 29.46 5.03 -25.06
CA GLU A 516 30.48 6.10 -24.94
C GLU A 516 29.87 7.51 -24.92
N ASN A 517 28.69 7.69 -25.53
CA ASN A 517 27.95 8.96 -25.52
C ASN A 517 27.16 9.20 -24.21
N GLY A 518 27.32 8.34 -23.20
CA GLY A 518 26.64 8.41 -21.90
C GLY A 518 25.25 7.78 -21.87
N SER A 519 24.68 7.40 -23.02
CA SER A 519 23.42 6.66 -23.10
C SER A 519 23.58 5.28 -22.47
N ARG A 520 22.48 4.64 -22.10
CA ARG A 520 22.50 3.25 -21.64
C ARG A 520 21.29 2.46 -22.06
N VAL A 521 21.48 1.16 -22.22
CA VAL A 521 20.41 0.18 -22.35
C VAL A 521 20.50 -0.80 -21.19
N GLY A 522 19.37 -1.08 -20.55
CA GLY A 522 19.25 -2.05 -19.48
C GLY A 522 18.20 -3.10 -19.81
N ILE A 523 18.48 -4.35 -19.43
CA ILE A 523 17.51 -5.45 -19.45
C ILE A 523 17.46 -6.01 -18.03
N GLU A 524 16.27 -6.18 -17.50
CA GLU A 524 16.02 -6.70 -16.16
C GLU A 524 14.97 -7.82 -16.20
N TYR A 525 15.13 -8.78 -15.30
CA TYR A 525 14.22 -9.89 -15.08
C TYR A 525 13.92 -10.03 -13.59
N ASN A 526 12.63 -10.15 -13.26
CA ASN A 526 12.14 -10.37 -11.91
C ASN A 526 11.32 -11.66 -11.92
N HIS A 527 11.52 -12.49 -10.91
CA HIS A 527 10.70 -13.68 -10.67
C HIS A 527 10.37 -13.77 -9.20
N GLY A 528 9.14 -14.15 -8.86
CA GLY A 528 8.76 -14.47 -7.49
C GLY A 528 7.88 -15.71 -7.43
N SER A 529 8.13 -16.58 -6.47
CA SER A 529 7.38 -17.83 -6.30
C SER A 529 6.00 -17.59 -5.66
N LYS A 530 5.16 -18.64 -5.66
CA LYS A 530 3.76 -18.61 -5.18
C LYS A 530 3.55 -17.81 -3.89
N TYR A 531 4.36 -18.06 -2.86
CA TYR A 531 4.23 -17.43 -1.53
C TYR A 531 5.25 -16.30 -1.29
N TRP A 532 5.82 -15.74 -2.36
CA TRP A 532 6.67 -14.56 -2.25
C TRP A 532 5.86 -13.37 -1.73
N PHE A 533 6.41 -12.72 -0.71
CA PHE A 533 5.86 -11.53 -0.10
C PHE A 533 6.98 -10.60 0.37
N ASN A 534 6.81 -9.30 0.15
CA ASN A 534 7.75 -8.25 0.49
C ASN A 534 7.01 -6.92 0.71
N PHE A 535 7.73 -5.89 1.18
CA PHE A 535 7.16 -4.56 1.41
C PHE A 535 7.62 -3.60 0.33
N THR A 536 7.12 -3.71 -0.90
CA THR A 536 7.63 -2.93 -2.05
C THR A 536 6.59 -2.03 -2.73
N GLY A 537 5.47 -1.76 -2.06
CA GLY A 537 4.38 -0.92 -2.59
C GLY A 537 4.78 0.51 -2.99
N ALA A 538 5.94 1.02 -2.55
CA ALA A 538 6.44 2.33 -2.94
C ALA A 538 7.27 2.32 -4.24
N GLU A 539 7.33 1.18 -4.96
CA GLU A 539 7.98 1.12 -6.27
C GLU A 539 7.22 1.93 -7.32
N ASP A 540 7.95 2.72 -8.10
CA ASP A 540 7.43 3.64 -9.09
C ASP A 540 7.10 2.96 -10.45
N ASN A 541 6.27 1.93 -10.36
CA ASN A 541 5.59 1.30 -11.49
C ASN A 541 4.08 1.46 -11.29
N ILE A 542 3.39 2.02 -12.29
CA ILE A 542 1.97 2.37 -12.17
C ILE A 542 1.07 1.15 -11.98
N VAL A 543 1.42 0.03 -12.61
CA VAL A 543 0.63 -1.20 -12.59
C VAL A 543 0.83 -2.01 -11.30
N GLY A 544 1.91 -1.75 -10.56
CA GLY A 544 2.32 -2.49 -9.38
C GLY A 544 3.83 -2.74 -9.33
N SER A 545 4.34 -3.00 -8.13
CA SER A 545 5.75 -3.34 -7.90
C SER A 545 6.14 -4.59 -8.70
N LYS A 546 7.19 -4.49 -9.51
CA LYS A 546 7.73 -5.66 -10.23
C LYS A 546 8.51 -6.57 -9.27
N ALA A 547 9.05 -5.99 -8.19
CA ALA A 547 9.71 -6.76 -7.14
C ALA A 547 8.73 -7.62 -6.32
N ALA A 548 7.43 -7.31 -6.35
CA ALA A 548 6.39 -8.05 -5.64
C ALA A 548 5.71 -9.15 -6.49
N VAL A 549 6.11 -9.33 -7.75
CA VAL A 549 5.47 -10.26 -8.68
C VAL A 549 5.48 -11.69 -8.12
N ARG A 550 4.37 -12.42 -8.31
CA ARG A 550 4.28 -13.88 -8.17
C ARG A 550 4.10 -14.48 -9.56
N GLY A 551 5.21 -14.76 -10.22
CA GLY A 551 5.33 -14.95 -11.67
C GLY A 551 6.58 -14.25 -12.18
N ASP A 552 6.52 -13.67 -13.38
CA ASP A 552 7.67 -13.12 -14.10
C ASP A 552 7.43 -11.67 -14.55
N VAL A 553 8.49 -10.85 -14.53
CA VAL A 553 8.51 -9.53 -15.18
C VAL A 553 9.79 -9.36 -15.97
N TYR A 554 9.63 -9.05 -17.26
CA TYR A 554 10.72 -8.66 -18.15
C TYR A 554 10.67 -7.17 -18.39
N GLU A 555 11.80 -6.49 -18.28
CA GLU A 555 11.89 -5.06 -18.55
C GLU A 555 13.10 -4.75 -19.43
N ILE A 556 12.89 -3.95 -20.47
CA ILE A 556 13.96 -3.35 -21.26
C ILE A 556 13.78 -1.84 -21.25
N TYR A 557 14.88 -1.10 -21.05
CA TYR A 557 14.86 0.35 -21.08
C TYR A 557 16.08 0.93 -21.77
N TYR A 558 15.88 2.08 -22.38
CA TYR A 558 16.91 2.91 -22.97
C TYR A 558 16.85 4.30 -22.36
N ILE A 559 18.01 4.80 -21.93
CA ILE A 559 18.16 6.14 -21.34
C ILE A 559 19.08 6.94 -22.25
N TYR A 560 18.57 8.08 -22.73
CA TYR A 560 19.30 9.04 -23.53
C TYR A 560 19.53 10.32 -22.72
N PRO A 561 20.77 10.60 -22.27
CA PRO A 561 21.09 11.82 -21.56
C PRO A 561 21.35 12.97 -22.53
N PHE A 562 20.53 14.03 -22.44
CA PHE A 562 20.83 15.29 -23.10
C PHE A 562 21.92 16.06 -22.35
N PHE A 563 21.87 16.04 -21.01
CA PHE A 563 22.86 16.68 -20.13
C PHE A 563 23.20 15.77 -18.93
N GLY A 564 23.86 14.64 -19.19
CA GLY A 564 24.20 13.66 -18.16
C GLY A 564 22.98 13.25 -17.33
N GLN A 565 23.15 13.10 -16.01
CA GLN A 565 22.06 12.77 -15.09
C GLN A 565 21.11 13.94 -14.79
N LYS A 566 21.37 15.15 -15.33
CA LYS A 566 20.56 16.35 -15.05
C LYS A 566 19.36 16.49 -15.97
N PHE A 567 19.47 16.05 -17.22
CA PHE A 567 18.35 16.09 -18.17
C PHE A 567 18.44 14.90 -19.12
N PHE A 568 17.47 14.01 -19.07
CA PHE A 568 17.48 12.77 -19.84
C PHE A 568 16.08 12.27 -20.17
N LEU A 569 16.01 11.51 -21.26
CA LEU A 569 14.84 10.77 -21.70
C LEU A 569 15.02 9.30 -21.33
N THR A 570 13.98 8.65 -20.82
CA THR A 570 13.92 7.20 -20.65
C THR A 570 12.76 6.65 -21.45
N THR A 571 13.02 5.66 -22.29
CA THR A 571 12.00 4.84 -22.94
C THR A 571 12.12 3.42 -22.42
N GLY A 572 11.01 2.73 -22.15
CA GLY A 572 11.08 1.33 -21.76
C GLY A 572 9.80 0.57 -22.03
N TYR A 573 9.92 -0.74 -21.88
CA TYR A 573 8.86 -1.71 -22.03
C TYR A 573 8.94 -2.71 -20.88
N GLN A 574 7.80 -2.99 -20.27
CA GLN A 574 7.63 -3.99 -19.22
C GLN A 574 6.58 -5.00 -19.67
N HIS A 575 6.88 -6.28 -19.49
CA HIS A 575 5.93 -7.39 -19.66
C HIS A 575 5.81 -8.11 -18.33
N TYR A 576 4.63 -8.05 -17.72
CA TYR A 576 4.27 -8.79 -16.51
C TYR A 576 3.50 -10.03 -16.94
N ASP A 577 3.90 -11.19 -16.42
CA ASP A 577 3.24 -12.48 -16.60
C ASP A 577 3.02 -13.08 -15.20
N TYR A 578 1.82 -12.89 -14.65
CA TYR A 578 1.49 -13.35 -13.32
C TYR A 578 1.11 -14.84 -13.36
N GLU A 579 1.77 -15.65 -12.54
CA GLU A 579 1.39 -17.06 -12.37
C GLU A 579 0.36 -17.21 -11.25
N TYR A 580 0.45 -16.36 -10.22
CA TYR A 580 -0.40 -16.41 -9.03
C TYR A 580 -1.03 -15.05 -8.68
N THR A 581 -2.20 -15.10 -8.04
CA THR A 581 -2.91 -13.93 -7.54
C THR A 581 -2.20 -13.24 -6.36
N GLY A 582 -2.54 -11.98 -6.11
CA GLY A 582 -2.17 -11.27 -4.89
C GLY A 582 -0.70 -10.86 -4.79
N SER A 583 -0.06 -10.54 -5.91
CA SER A 583 1.30 -9.96 -5.87
C SER A 583 1.35 -8.74 -4.92
N GLY A 584 2.26 -8.76 -3.96
CA GLY A 584 2.41 -7.70 -2.95
C GLY A 584 1.37 -7.67 -1.82
N THR A 585 0.32 -8.50 -1.81
CA THR A 585 -0.65 -8.54 -0.69
C THR A 585 -0.25 -9.56 0.37
N PRO A 586 -0.37 -9.22 1.68
CA PRO A 586 -0.20 -10.19 2.76
C PRO A 586 -1.43 -11.08 2.96
N LEU A 587 -2.62 -10.68 2.50
CA LEU A 587 -3.88 -11.35 2.80
C LEU A 587 -4.35 -12.34 1.72
N GLY A 588 -4.80 -13.51 2.16
CA GLY A 588 -5.35 -14.54 1.28
C GLY A 588 -4.28 -15.45 0.67
N ALA A 589 -4.62 -16.70 0.44
CA ALA A 589 -3.75 -17.67 -0.21
C ALA A 589 -3.61 -17.31 -1.71
N PRO A 590 -2.38 -17.14 -2.24
CA PRO A 590 -2.18 -17.04 -3.68
C PRO A 590 -2.72 -18.28 -4.39
N LYS A 591 -3.56 -18.06 -5.40
CA LYS A 591 -4.09 -19.10 -6.30
C LYS A 591 -3.45 -18.94 -7.67
N LYS A 592 -3.31 -20.04 -8.41
CA LYS A 592 -2.92 -19.96 -9.82
C LYS A 592 -4.01 -19.23 -10.59
N ILE A 593 -3.64 -18.37 -11.52
CA ILE A 593 -4.61 -17.56 -12.27
C ILE A 593 -5.57 -18.42 -13.11
N GLU A 594 -5.10 -19.56 -13.60
CA GLU A 594 -5.93 -20.55 -14.31
C GLU A 594 -7.01 -21.20 -13.42
N ASP A 595 -6.80 -21.25 -12.10
CA ASP A 595 -7.65 -21.95 -11.14
C ASP A 595 -8.60 -21.00 -10.38
N VAL A 596 -8.59 -19.70 -10.69
CA VAL A 596 -9.43 -18.72 -9.97
C VAL A 596 -10.89 -18.85 -10.34
N THR A 597 -11.74 -18.51 -9.39
CA THR A 597 -13.20 -18.56 -9.50
C THR A 597 -13.77 -17.15 -9.67
N ALA A 598 -15.05 -17.02 -10.04
CA ALA A 598 -15.71 -15.72 -10.09
C ALA A 598 -15.67 -15.00 -8.72
N PHE A 599 -15.68 -15.75 -7.62
CA PHE A 599 -15.56 -15.18 -6.27
C PHE A 599 -14.17 -14.63 -5.98
N ASP A 600 -13.12 -15.30 -6.47
CA ASP A 600 -11.76 -14.77 -6.38
C ASP A 600 -11.63 -13.44 -7.16
N THR A 601 -12.47 -13.25 -8.17
CA THR A 601 -12.53 -12.05 -9.00
C THR A 601 -13.51 -10.97 -8.52
N LEU A 602 -13.86 -10.94 -7.21
CA LEU A 602 -14.60 -9.81 -6.60
C LEU A 602 -13.92 -8.47 -6.90
N MET A 603 -12.58 -8.50 -6.96
CA MET A 603 -11.77 -7.49 -7.65
C MET A 603 -11.10 -8.15 -8.86
N PRO A 604 -10.79 -7.39 -9.93
CA PRO A 604 -10.10 -7.95 -11.09
C PRO A 604 -8.78 -8.64 -10.71
N VAL A 605 -8.52 -9.79 -11.34
CA VAL A 605 -7.25 -10.51 -11.23
C VAL A 605 -6.50 -10.36 -12.56
N PHE A 606 -5.33 -9.74 -12.51
CA PHE A 606 -4.49 -9.52 -13.69
C PHE A 606 -3.65 -10.76 -14.01
N ASP A 607 -3.67 -11.18 -15.28
CA ASP A 607 -2.88 -12.29 -15.83
C ASP A 607 -1.61 -11.74 -16.50
N LYS A 608 -1.77 -10.95 -17.57
CA LYS A 608 -0.65 -10.29 -18.26
C LYS A 608 -0.82 -8.79 -18.36
N ILE A 609 0.28 -8.07 -18.23
CA ILE A 609 0.30 -6.62 -18.41
C ILE A 609 1.51 -6.20 -19.24
N ASP A 610 1.24 -5.54 -20.36
CA ASP A 610 2.24 -4.85 -21.16
C ASP A 610 2.20 -3.36 -20.85
N ASN A 611 3.34 -2.77 -20.50
CA ASN A 611 3.48 -1.33 -20.29
C ASN A 611 4.62 -0.78 -21.14
N ILE A 612 4.30 0.12 -22.08
CA ILE A 612 5.29 0.92 -22.81
C ILE A 612 5.31 2.31 -22.19
N TYR A 613 6.47 2.78 -21.76
CA TYR A 613 6.60 4.07 -21.10
C TYR A 613 7.68 4.95 -21.71
N LEU A 614 7.42 6.26 -21.67
CA LEU A 614 8.32 7.32 -22.04
C LEU A 614 8.35 8.35 -20.91
N SER A 615 9.53 8.73 -20.44
CA SER A 615 9.66 9.77 -19.42
C SER A 615 10.78 10.75 -19.73
N LEU A 616 10.52 12.02 -19.44
CA LEU A 616 11.49 13.09 -19.50
C LEU A 616 11.75 13.58 -18.08
N THR A 617 13.00 13.50 -17.65
CA THR A 617 13.41 13.87 -16.29
C THR A 617 14.41 15.01 -16.34
N VAL A 618 14.15 16.06 -15.55
CA VAL A 618 15.11 17.12 -15.22
C VAL A 618 15.40 17.09 -13.73
N ARG A 619 16.66 17.21 -13.33
CA ARG A 619 17.07 17.35 -11.93
C ARG A 619 18.27 18.27 -11.77
N TYR A 620 18.34 18.97 -10.65
CA TYR A 620 19.42 19.89 -10.30
C TYR A 620 19.83 19.74 -8.85
#